data_AF-A0A9W7D3F3-F1
#
_entry.id   AF-A0A9W7D3F3-F1
#
_cell.length_a   1.000
_cell.length_b   1.000
_cell.length_c   1.000
_cell.angle_alpha   90.00
_cell.angle_beta   90.00
_cell.angle_gamma   90.00
#
_symmetry.space_group_name_H-M   'P 1'
#
loop_
_entity.id
_entity.type
_entity.pdbx_description
1 polymer ?
#
loop_
_entity_poly.entity_id
_entity_poly.type
_entity_poly.pdbx_seq_one_letter_code
_entity_poly.pdbx_strand_id
1 'polypeptide(L)'
;MMLFLPMGFALDEASPAFKSETINRGQKAEANTLVFLKANGPSALAAGTALKALRKLHNDGKLDAQIAQFHERAVNGSIVDPTPASALPVFIRLQPNL
;
A
#
# COMPACT_ATOMS: atom_id res chain seq x y z
N MET A 1 -2.34 1.42 -2.34
CA MET A 1 -2.52 1.99 -0.98
C MET A 1 -1.95 1.07 0.11
N MET A 2 -1.98 -0.26 -0.06
CA MET A 2 -1.52 -1.22 0.98
C MET A 2 -0.10 -0.99 1.52
N LEU A 3 0.81 -0.44 0.71
CA LEU A 3 2.16 -0.02 1.13
C LEU A 3 2.18 0.92 2.34
N PHE A 4 1.10 1.69 2.55
CA PHE A 4 0.99 2.70 3.60
C PHE A 4 0.32 2.17 4.86
N LEU A 5 0.37 0.86 5.10
CA LEU A 5 -0.02 0.22 6.35
C LEU A 5 1.24 -0.18 7.13
N PRO A 6 1.74 0.66 8.07
CA PRO A 6 3.06 0.49 8.67
C PRO A 6 3.18 -0.74 9.58
N MET A 7 2.04 -1.32 9.99
CA MET A 7 1.96 -2.54 10.80
C MET A 7 1.47 -3.74 9.99
N GLY A 8 1.39 -3.63 8.66
CA GLY A 8 0.75 -4.64 7.82
C GLY A 8 -0.76 -4.71 8.03
N PHE A 9 -1.34 -5.84 7.63
CA PHE A 9 -2.76 -6.14 7.77
C PHE A 9 -3.00 -7.63 7.59
N ALA A 10 -4.04 -8.16 8.22
CA ALA A 10 -4.56 -9.48 7.91
C ALA A 10 -6.04 -9.34 7.56
N LEU A 11 -6.45 -9.97 6.47
CA LEU A 11 -7.85 -10.10 6.07
C LEU A 11 -8.16 -11.58 5.90
N ASP A 12 -9.29 -12.00 6.48
CA ASP A 12 -9.80 -13.36 6.39
C ASP A 12 -11.14 -13.34 5.64
N GLU A 13 -11.19 -13.94 4.46
CA GLU A 13 -12.42 -13.99 3.64
C GLU A 13 -13.54 -14.79 4.31
N ALA A 14 -13.22 -15.71 5.23
CA ALA A 14 -14.21 -16.47 5.98
C ALA A 14 -14.83 -15.67 7.13
N SER A 15 -14.20 -14.56 7.53
CA SER A 15 -14.67 -13.73 8.63
C SER A 15 -15.94 -12.97 8.25
N PRO A 16 -17.00 -12.97 9.10
CA PRO A 16 -18.16 -12.12 8.88
C PRO A 16 -17.81 -10.62 8.93
N ALA A 17 -16.66 -10.26 9.48
CA ALA A 17 -16.14 -8.89 9.52
C ALA A 17 -15.29 -8.52 8.30
N PHE A 18 -15.03 -9.45 7.36
CA PHE A 18 -14.14 -9.22 6.21
C PHE A 18 -14.41 -7.90 5.49
N LYS A 19 -15.69 -7.61 5.20
CA LYS A 19 -16.09 -6.40 4.49
C LYS A 19 -15.79 -5.12 5.28
N SER A 20 -16.12 -5.08 6.57
CA SER A 20 -15.88 -3.91 7.41
C SER A 20 -14.39 -3.70 7.69
N GLU A 21 -13.63 -4.78 7.87
CA GLU A 21 -12.18 -4.74 8.01
C GLU A 21 -11.50 -4.23 6.75
N THR A 22 -11.90 -4.73 5.57
CA THR A 22 -11.38 -4.27 4.28
C THR A 22 -11.60 -2.77 4.11
N ILE A 23 -12.80 -2.26 4.42
CA ILE A 23 -13.11 -0.83 4.37
C ILE A 23 -12.22 -0.05 5.35
N ASN A 24 -12.12 -0.50 6.61
CA ASN A 24 -11.33 0.18 7.64
C ASN A 24 -9.84 0.25 7.25
N ARG A 25 -9.28 -0.86 6.75
CA ARG A 25 -7.89 -0.92 6.27
C ARG A 25 -7.69 -0.01 5.06
N GLY A 26 -8.65 0.02 4.13
CA GLY A 26 -8.65 0.92 2.98
C GLY A 26 -8.59 2.40 3.40
N GLN A 27 -9.48 2.82 4.31
CA GLN A 27 -9.53 4.19 4.83
C GLN A 27 -8.22 4.57 5.55
N LYS A 28 -7.67 3.66 6.36
CA LYS A 28 -6.40 3.90 7.06
C LYS A 28 -5.23 4.02 6.08
N ALA A 29 -5.18 3.17 5.07
CA ALA A 29 -4.16 3.22 4.03
C ALA A 29 -4.25 4.53 3.20
N GLU A 30 -5.46 4.98 2.89
CA GLU A 30 -5.70 6.25 2.22
C GLU A 30 -5.21 7.44 3.07
N ALA A 31 -5.59 7.50 4.34
CA ALA A 31 -5.16 8.55 5.25
C ALA A 31 -3.63 8.64 5.35
N ASN A 32 -2.96 7.49 5.50
CA ASN A 32 -1.49 7.43 5.56
C ASN A 32 -0.84 7.84 4.22
N THR A 33 -1.47 7.51 3.09
CA THR A 33 -0.97 7.93 1.78
C THR A 33 -1.06 9.44 1.62
N LEU A 34 -2.14 10.07 2.09
CA LEU A 34 -2.28 11.53 2.06
C LEU A 34 -1.21 12.22 2.91
N VAL A 35 -0.88 11.67 4.09
CA VAL A 35 0.23 12.16 4.92
C VAL A 35 1.55 12.07 4.17
N PHE A 36 1.82 10.93 3.53
CA PHE A 36 3.03 10.75 2.74
C PHE A 36 3.12 11.71 1.55
N LEU A 37 2.03 11.92 0.81
CA LEU A 37 1.97 12.86 -0.30
C LEU A 37 2.22 14.30 0.17
N LYS A 38 1.64 14.71 1.31
CA LYS A 38 1.90 16.03 1.92
C LYS A 38 3.38 16.24 2.20
N ALA A 39 4.04 15.25 2.77
CA ALA A 39 5.47 15.29 3.06
C ALA A 39 6.34 15.39 1.79
N ASN A 40 5.82 14.94 0.64
CA ASN A 40 6.53 14.97 -0.65
C ASN A 40 6.11 16.12 -1.58
N GLY A 41 5.16 16.97 -1.17
CA GLY A 41 4.82 18.22 -1.87
C GLY A 41 3.32 18.57 -1.85
N PRO A 42 2.95 19.85 -1.66
CA PRO A 42 1.55 20.28 -1.50
C PRO A 42 0.69 20.09 -2.77
N SER A 43 1.31 20.04 -3.96
CA SER A 43 0.61 19.86 -5.25
C SER A 43 0.09 18.44 -5.48
N ALA A 44 0.44 17.47 -4.64
CA ALA A 44 0.02 16.08 -4.78
C ALA A 44 -1.40 15.80 -4.28
N LEU A 45 -2.03 16.74 -3.57
CA LEU A 45 -3.28 16.54 -2.83
C LEU A 45 -4.59 16.71 -3.60
N ALA A 46 -4.58 17.27 -4.81
CA ALA A 46 -5.81 17.34 -5.59
C ALA A 46 -6.24 15.91 -5.98
N ALA A 47 -7.54 15.60 -5.93
CA ALA A 47 -8.05 14.24 -6.14
C ALA A 47 -7.66 13.65 -7.52
N GLY A 48 -7.42 14.49 -8.54
CA GLY A 48 -6.88 14.09 -9.84
C GLY A 48 -5.35 13.98 -9.92
N THR A 49 -4.62 14.52 -8.94
CA THR A 49 -3.15 14.54 -8.92
C THR A 49 -2.54 13.45 -8.06
N ALA A 50 -3.25 12.90 -7.07
CA ALA A 50 -2.69 11.94 -6.12
C ALA A 50 -2.09 10.70 -6.80
N LEU A 51 -2.83 10.06 -7.72
CA LEU A 51 -2.31 8.91 -8.46
C LEU A 51 -1.14 9.28 -9.38
N LYS A 52 -1.20 10.45 -10.03
CA LYS A 52 -0.12 10.97 -10.87
C LYS A 52 1.14 11.25 -10.04
N ALA A 53 0.97 11.81 -8.85
CA ALA A 53 2.04 12.06 -7.90
C ALA A 53 2.64 10.73 -7.42
N LEU A 54 1.83 9.74 -7.02
CA LEU A 54 2.32 8.43 -6.62
C LEU A 54 3.11 7.73 -7.73
N ARG A 55 2.64 7.78 -8.99
CA ARG A 55 3.40 7.24 -10.13
C ARG A 55 4.74 7.95 -10.32
N LYS A 56 4.76 9.28 -10.19
CA LYS A 56 6.01 10.04 -10.27
C LYS A 56 6.96 9.65 -9.13
N LEU A 57 6.47 9.59 -7.90
CA LEU A 57 7.26 9.19 -6.73
C LEU A 57 7.81 7.77 -6.86
N HIS A 58 7.03 6.85 -7.44
CA HIS A 58 7.50 5.50 -7.77
C HIS A 58 8.64 5.53 -8.79
N ASN A 59 8.47 6.27 -9.90
CA ASN A 59 9.51 6.39 -10.93
C ASN A 59 10.78 7.08 -10.41
N ASP A 60 10.64 7.99 -9.44
CA ASP A 60 11.74 8.69 -8.78
C ASP A 60 12.37 7.85 -7.63
N GLY A 61 11.94 6.60 -7.41
CA GLY A 61 12.45 5.70 -6.35
C GLY A 61 11.99 6.07 -4.92
N LYS A 62 11.11 7.05 -4.77
CA LYS A 62 10.66 7.57 -3.46
C LYS A 62 9.67 6.66 -2.75
N LEU A 63 9.24 5.57 -3.38
CA LEU A 63 8.41 4.51 -2.77
C LEU A 63 9.21 3.26 -2.39
N ASP A 64 10.50 3.20 -2.70
CA ASP A 64 11.31 1.98 -2.58
C ASP A 64 11.37 1.50 -1.13
N ALA A 65 11.49 2.42 -0.17
CA ALA A 65 11.46 2.10 1.26
C ALA A 65 10.11 1.48 1.68
N GLN A 66 8.99 2.01 1.20
CA GLN A 66 7.66 1.48 1.51
C GLN A 66 7.43 0.12 0.85
N ILE A 67 7.97 -0.09 -0.36
CA ILE A 67 7.92 -1.38 -1.06
C ILE A 67 8.75 -2.41 -0.31
N ALA A 68 10.00 -2.08 0.06
CA ALA A 68 10.87 -2.98 0.83
C ALA A 68 10.25 -3.37 2.18
N GLN A 69 9.74 -2.39 2.94
CA GLN A 69 9.04 -2.66 4.20
C GLN A 69 7.78 -3.50 4.01
N PHE A 70 7.05 -3.32 2.91
CA PHE A 70 5.90 -4.16 2.60
C PHE A 70 6.34 -5.61 2.38
N HIS A 71 7.41 -5.83 1.61
CA HIS A 71 7.93 -7.18 1.37
C HIS A 71 8.46 -7.83 2.65
N GLU A 72 9.18 -7.10 3.51
CA GLU A 72 9.59 -7.61 4.83
C GLU A 72 8.39 -8.04 5.68
N ARG A 73 7.33 -7.22 5.74
CA ARG A 73 6.12 -7.56 6.49
C ARG A 73 5.40 -8.77 5.90
N ALA A 74 5.40 -8.93 4.58
CA ALA A 74 4.84 -10.11 3.92
C ALA A 74 5.63 -11.37 4.27
N VAL A 75 6.96 -11.33 4.23
CA VAL A 75 7.84 -12.45 4.63
C VAL A 75 7.65 -12.82 6.10
N ASN A 76 7.50 -11.82 6.98
CA ASN A 76 7.31 -12.01 8.42
C ASN A 76 5.87 -12.42 8.79
N GLY A 77 4.98 -12.66 7.83
CA GLY A 77 3.59 -13.06 8.09
C GLY A 77 2.70 -11.97 8.68
N SER A 78 3.16 -10.72 8.69
CA SER A 78 2.38 -9.55 9.14
C SER A 78 1.42 -9.04 8.06
N ILE A 79 1.46 -9.63 6.86
CA ILE A 79 0.52 -9.37 5.77
C ILE A 79 -0.17 -10.68 5.39
N VAL A 80 -1.48 -10.73 5.58
CA VAL A 80 -2.36 -11.78 5.04
C VAL A 80 -3.32 -11.08 4.08
N ASP A 81 -2.99 -11.12 2.80
CA ASP A 81 -3.79 -10.55 1.72
C ASP A 81 -4.42 -11.70 0.92
N PRO A 82 -5.75 -11.85 0.92
CA PRO A 82 -6.41 -12.90 0.15
C PRO A 82 -6.43 -12.60 -1.35
N THR A 83 -6.02 -11.41 -1.77
CA THR A 83 -5.96 -11.01 -3.18
C THR A 83 -5.09 -11.99 -3.97
N PRO A 84 -5.64 -12.67 -4.99
CA PRO A 84 -4.84 -13.57 -5.82
C PRO A 84 -3.66 -12.82 -6.43
N ALA A 85 -2.51 -13.48 -6.52
CA ALA A 85 -1.31 -12.86 -7.10
C ALA A 85 -1.59 -12.24 -8.47
N SER A 86 -2.42 -12.87 -9.32
CA SER A 86 -2.84 -12.36 -10.64
C SER A 86 -3.41 -10.95 -10.63
N ALA A 87 -4.10 -10.54 -9.56
CA ALA A 87 -4.72 -9.23 -9.39
C ALA A 87 -3.77 -8.18 -8.77
N LEU A 88 -2.59 -8.58 -8.29
CA LEU A 88 -1.62 -7.67 -7.70
C LEU A 88 -0.72 -7.01 -8.77
N PRO A 89 -0.26 -5.77 -8.53
CA PRO A 89 0.75 -5.13 -9.37
C PRO A 89 2.09 -5.88 -9.34
N VAL A 90 2.87 -5.78 -10.43
CA VAL A 90 4.16 -6.46 -10.57
C VAL A 90 5.14 -6.12 -9.43
N PHE A 91 5.23 -4.86 -9.02
CA PHE A 91 6.11 -4.42 -7.93
C PHE A 91 5.71 -4.95 -6.55
N ILE A 92 4.48 -5.44 -6.38
CA ILE A 92 4.04 -6.16 -5.18
C ILE A 92 4.43 -7.64 -5.28
N ARG A 93 4.26 -8.22 -6.47
CA ARG A 93 4.48 -9.66 -6.73
C ARG A 93 5.94 -10.05 -6.80
N LEU A 94 6.78 -9.19 -7.34
CA LEU A 94 8.21 -9.41 -7.48
C LEU A 94 8.93 -8.62 -6.40
N GLN A 95 9.66 -9.32 -5.53
CA GLN A 95 10.62 -8.64 -4.66
C GLN A 95 11.67 -7.98 -5.56
N PRO A 96 12.02 -6.71 -5.32
CA PRO A 96 13.18 -6.13 -6.00
C PRO A 96 14.40 -6.98 -5.62
N ASN A 97 15.14 -7.42 -6.63
CA ASN A 97 16.45 -8.05 -6.41
C ASN A 97 17.33 -7.00 -5.71
N LEU A 98 17.55 -7.17 -4.40
CA LEU A 98 18.49 -6.37 -3.62
C LEU A 98 19.93 -6.73 -3.99
#